data_AF-A0A0B1T649-F1
#
_entry.id   AF-A0A0B1T649-F1
#
_cell.length_a   1.000
_cell.length_b   1.000
_cell.length_c   1.000
_cell.angle_alpha   90.00
_cell.angle_beta   90.00
_cell.angle_gamma   90.00
#
_symmetry.space_group_name_H-M   'P 1'
#
loop_
_entity.id
_entity.type
_entity.pdbx_description
1 polymer ?
#
loop_
_entity_poly.entity_id
_entity_poly.type
_entity_poly.pdbx_seq_one_letter_code
_entity_poly.pdbx_strand_id
1 'polypeptide(L)' 'MNKEHRRWTWEPSNDTTHAEIDHILTNRRWCLLDVSVVPSFCCGSDHRLLRAKGRTDAVNDST' A
#
# COMPACT_ATOMS: atom_id res chain seq x y z
N MET A 1 13.53 -7.00 17.54
CA MET A 1 12.16 -7.41 17.17
C MET A 1 12.04 -7.22 15.67
N ASN A 2 12.08 -8.32 14.90
CA ASN A 2 11.90 -8.26 13.46
C ASN A 2 10.51 -7.64 13.21
N LYS A 3 10.46 -6.44 12.65
CA LYS A 3 9.19 -5.81 12.27
C LYS A 3 8.70 -6.57 11.05
N GLU A 4 8.05 -7.70 11.28
CA GLU A 4 7.32 -8.38 10.23
C GLU A 4 6.45 -7.34 9.52
N HIS A 5 6.60 -7.24 8.20
CA HIS A 5 5.84 -6.31 7.39
C HIS A 5 4.36 -6.63 7.58
N ARG A 6 3.64 -5.83 8.37
CA ARG A 6 2.17 -5.91 8.46
C ARG A 6 1.63 -5.67 7.06
N ARG A 7 0.99 -6.68 6.48
CA ARG A 7 0.43 -6.63 5.11
C ARG A 7 -1.06 -6.36 5.08
N TRP A 8 -1.75 -6.61 6.19
CA TRP A 8 -3.18 -6.37 6.30
C TRP A 8 -3.47 -4.88 6.31
N THR A 9 -4.53 -4.51 5.60
CA THR A 9 -4.97 -3.14 5.40
C THR A 9 -6.29 -2.85 6.09
N TRP A 10 -7.00 -3.88 6.57
CA TRP A 10 -8.27 -3.73 7.26
C TRP A 10 -8.25 -4.37 8.65
N GLU A 11 -8.79 -3.63 9.63
CA GLU A 11 -8.98 -4.06 11.01
C GLU A 11 -10.27 -3.43 11.55
N PRO A 12 -11.33 -4.22 11.77
CA PRO A 12 -12.53 -3.74 12.43
C PRO A 12 -12.25 -3.40 13.89
N SER A 13 -13.09 -2.55 14.48
CA SER A 13 -12.97 -2.02 15.86
C SER A 13 -12.92 -3.07 16.98
N ASN A 14 -13.04 -4.36 16.66
CA ASN A 14 -13.00 -5.47 17.59
C ASN A 14 -11.66 -6.22 17.61
N ASP A 15 -10.65 -5.76 16.87
CA ASP A 15 -9.26 -6.26 16.84
C ASP A 15 -9.11 -7.78 16.60
N THR A 16 -10.18 -8.48 16.20
CA THR A 16 -10.19 -9.95 16.08
C THR A 16 -9.90 -10.45 14.66
N THR A 17 -9.89 -9.55 13.67
CA THR A 17 -9.75 -9.94 12.26
C THR A 17 -8.85 -8.97 11.53
N HIS A 18 -7.91 -9.50 10.76
CA HIS A 18 -7.03 -8.74 9.89
C HIS A 18 -7.16 -9.28 8.48
N ALA A 19 -7.39 -8.39 7.50
CA ALA A 19 -7.44 -8.77 6.09
C ALA A 19 -6.59 -7.86 5.20
N GLU A 20 -6.01 -8.44 4.15
CA GLU A 20 -5.31 -7.74 3.07
C GLU A 20 -6.28 -7.60 1.90
N ILE A 21 -7.10 -6.54 1.92
CA ILE A 21 -8.19 -6.33 0.94
C ILE A 21 -7.98 -5.11 0.03
N ASP A 22 -6.98 -4.29 0.32
CA ASP A 22 -6.63 -3.14 -0.51
C ASP A 22 -5.42 -3.46 -1.38
N HIS A 23 -5.51 -3.17 -2.68
CA HIS A 23 -4.47 -3.48 -3.65
C HIS A 23 -4.21 -2.31 -4.60
N ILE A 24 -2.93 -2.08 -4.92
CA ILE A 24 -2.52 -1.16 -5.99
C ILE A 24 -2.15 -2.01 -7.20
N LEU A 25 -2.90 -1.87 -8.29
CA LEU A 25 -2.69 -2.64 -9.52
C LEU A 25 -1.93 -1.82 -10.56
N THR A 26 -1.14 -2.50 -11.39
CA THR A 26 -0.42 -1.88 -12.50
C THR A 26 -0.32 -2.83 -13.69
N ASN A 27 -0.23 -2.25 -14.90
CA ASN A 27 0.07 -2.98 -16.13
C ASN A 27 1.58 -3.22 -16.34
N ARG A 28 2.44 -2.71 -15.46
CA ARG A 28 3.92 -2.79 -15.60
C ARG A 28 4.57 -3.37 -14.37
N ARG A 29 5.29 -4.49 -14.54
CA ARG A 29 5.96 -5.22 -13.45
C ARG A 29 6.91 -4.37 -12.59
N TRP A 30 7.56 -3.37 -13.18
CA TRP A 30 8.66 -2.62 -12.54
C TRP A 30 8.28 -1.21 -12.08
N CYS A 31 6.99 -0.84 -12.17
CA CYS A 31 6.59 0.54 -11.90
C CYS A 31 6.22 0.82 -10.44
N LEU A 32 5.93 -0.19 -9.63
CA LEU A 32 5.64 -0.01 -8.20
C LEU A 32 6.89 -0.38 -7.39
N LEU A 33 7.35 0.57 -6.59
CA LEU A 33 8.49 0.46 -5.69
C LEU A 33 8.04 0.83 -4.27
N ASP A 34 8.81 0.45 -3.25
CA ASP A 34 8.55 0.83 -1.84
C ASP A 34 7.08 0.63 -1.41
N VAL A 35 6.52 -0.54 -1.73
CA VAL A 35 5.14 -0.89 -1.37
C VAL A 35 5.09 -1.29 0.10
N SER A 36 4.28 -0.60 0.88
CA SER A 36 4.12 -0.89 2.31
C SER A 36 2.76 -0.43 2.86
N VAL A 37 2.29 -1.14 3.88
CA VAL A 37 1.20 -0.65 4.73
C VAL A 37 1.80 0.25 5.79
N VAL A 38 1.27 1.47 5.93
CA VAL A 38 1.72 2.43 6.94
C VAL A 38 1.16 2.02 8.31
N PRO A 39 2.01 1.74 9.31
CA PRO A 39 1.58 1.12 10.57
C PRO A 39 0.80 2.06 11.50
N SER A 40 0.96 3.38 11.37
CA SER A 40 0.21 4.37 12.14
C SER A 40 -0.17 5.55 11.24
N PHE A 41 -1.44 5.67 10.94
CA PHE A 41 -2.02 6.82 10.25
C PHE A 41 -3.41 7.06 10.84
N CYS A 42 -3.56 8.10 11.66
CA CYS A 42 -4.83 8.42 12.30
C CYS A 42 -5.70 9.27 11.37
N CYS A 43 -6.49 8.61 10.52
CA CYS A 43 -7.52 9.24 9.69
C CYS A 43 -8.96 8.93 10.14
N GLY A 44 -9.13 8.18 11.24
CA GLY A 44 -10.45 7.72 11.69
C GLY A 44 -11.06 6.61 10.83
N SER A 45 -10.26 5.96 9.98
CA SER A 45 -10.65 4.79 9.18
C SER A 45 -10.29 3.49 9.91
N ASP A 46 -11.08 2.45 9.69
CA ASP A 46 -10.78 1.04 10.01
C ASP A 46 -9.81 0.41 8.99
N HIS A 47 -9.47 1.16 7.93
CA HIS A 47 -8.41 0.82 6.99
C HIS A 47 -7.08 1.54 7.29
N ARG A 48 -5.98 0.85 7.00
CA ARG A 48 -4.61 1.37 6.99
C ARG A 48 -4.27 1.91 5.61
N LEU A 49 -3.40 2.92 5.60
CA LEU A 49 -2.89 3.49 4.36
C LEU A 49 -1.92 2.52 3.67
N LEU A 50 -2.25 2.11 2.44
CA LEU A 50 -1.35 1.41 1.53
C LEU A 50 -0.57 2.44 0.69
N ARG A 51 0.76 2.41 0.78
CA ARG A 51 1.67 3.33 0.07
C ARG A 51 2.50 2.59 -0.95
N ALA A 52 2.69 3.19 -2.12
CA ALA A 52 3.69 2.78 -3.10
C ALA A 52 4.34 4.00 -3.75
N LYS A 53 5.58 3.84 -4.20
CA LYS A 53 6.28 4.80 -5.07
C LYS A 53 6.14 4.36 -6.53
N GLY A 54 5.50 5.18 -7.34
CA GLY A 54 5.37 4.96 -8.78
C GLY A 54 6.62 5.38 -9.56
N ARG A 55 7.03 4.57 -10.54
CA ARG A 55 7.99 4.92 -11.58
C ARG A 55 7.26 4.96 -12.92
N THR A 56 7.28 6.11 -13.56
CA THR A 56 6.80 6.29 -14.94
C THR A 56 7.98 6.27 -15.89
N ASP A 57 7.73 5.91 -17.14
CA ASP A 57 8.68 6.23 -18.19
C ASP A 57 8.64 7.74 -18.43
N ALA A 58 9.78 8.32 -18.84
CA ALA A 58 9.75 9.62 -19.46
C ALA A 58 8.93 9.49 -20.74
N VAL A 59 7.84 10.26 -20.86
CA VAL A 59 7.25 10.50 -22.17
C VAL A 59 8.30 11.31 -22.92
N ASN A 60 9.04 10.66 -23.83
CA ASN A 60 9.76 11.39 -24.86
C ASN A 60 8.69 11.92 -25.79
N ASP A 61 8.15 13.10 -25.49
CA ASP A 61 7.26 13.82 -26.38
C ASP A 61 8.14 14.45 -27.46
N SER A 62 8.61 13.61 -28.39
CA SER A 62 9.23 14.03 -29.63
C SER A 62 8.13 14.12 -30.67
N THR A 63 7.39 15.23 -30.65
CA THR A 63 6.73 15.79 -31.84
C THR A 63 7.65 16.81 -32.50
#